data_AF-A0A971X7Q9-F1
#
_entry.id   AF-A0A971X7Q9-F1
#
_cell.length_a   1.000
_cell.length_b   1.000
_cell.length_c   1.000
_cell.angle_alpha   90.00
_cell.angle_beta   90.00
_cell.angle_gamma   90.00
#
_symmetry.space_group_name_H-M   'P 1'
#
loop_
_entity.id
_entity.type
_entity.pdbx_description
1 polymer ?
#
loop_
_entity_poly.entity_id
_entity_poly.type
_entity_poly.pdbx_seq_one_letter_code
_entity_poly.pdbx_strand_id
1 'polypeptide(L)'
;MYEYVSSPEKEVSAEDRVYITAVMNYGADAAKDIIAAWQCFSKAFSDYFPYTAGVCRYPGHLQMAPAQPYYMDPDKEPPRKRSRGHVKDLTWTKVSCLMIDTEISDPVLKKIVDKWTDADVLRCMEAFNKCYLDGIAHMEKAYLKVPQGLSREKFEHELRIAKTHYLQVSSMINFIIFINLRDEYLKTKSDAVKKALITVCQRELESAGQALRLCREDSRIGFSCEGAGTVRGGVFTPAIIKEKLNDLKKLIDDLYEGKY
;
A
#
# COMPACT_ATOMS: atom_id res chain seq x y z
N MET A 1 42.23 -46.60 5.09
CA MET A 1 42.11 -45.21 4.60
C MET A 1 40.91 -45.21 3.67
N TYR A 2 39.76 -44.71 4.11
CA TYR A 2 38.56 -44.63 3.26
C TYR A 2 38.55 -43.24 2.63
N GLU A 3 38.78 -43.17 1.33
CA GLU A 3 38.60 -41.93 0.57
C GLU A 3 37.10 -41.62 0.51
N TYR A 4 36.71 -40.53 1.17
CA TYR A 4 35.38 -39.96 1.07
C TYR A 4 35.28 -39.27 -0.29
N VAL A 5 34.76 -39.98 -1.29
CA VAL A 5 34.42 -39.38 -2.58
C VAL A 5 33.14 -38.57 -2.37
N SER A 6 33.27 -37.28 -2.01
CA SER A 6 32.13 -36.38 -2.09
C SER A 6 31.80 -36.19 -3.57
N SER A 7 30.71 -36.83 -4.02
CA SER A 7 30.06 -36.39 -5.25
C SER A 7 29.82 -34.88 -5.15
N PRO A 8 30.20 -34.06 -6.15
CA PRO A 8 29.84 -32.66 -6.14
C PRO A 8 28.32 -32.57 -6.10
N GLU A 9 27.74 -32.09 -5.00
CA GLU A 9 26.32 -31.75 -4.96
C GLU A 9 26.09 -30.75 -6.08
N LYS A 10 25.23 -31.13 -7.04
CA LYS A 10 24.88 -30.28 -8.17
C LYS A 10 24.22 -29.03 -7.60
N GLU A 11 24.92 -27.91 -7.68
CA GLU A 11 24.46 -26.65 -7.10
C GLU A 11 23.13 -26.25 -7.76
N VAL A 12 22.06 -26.24 -6.96
CA VAL A 12 20.71 -25.87 -7.41
C VAL A 12 20.64 -24.35 -7.53
N SER A 13 20.32 -23.86 -8.73
CA SER A 13 20.23 -22.42 -9.04
C SER A 13 19.16 -21.72 -8.20
N ALA A 14 19.23 -20.38 -8.10
CA ALA A 14 18.21 -19.60 -7.39
C ALA A 14 16.84 -19.77 -8.05
N GLU A 15 16.81 -19.80 -9.38
CA GLU A 15 15.61 -20.01 -10.20
C GLU A 15 14.99 -21.39 -9.92
N ASP A 16 15.81 -22.44 -9.86
CA ASP A 16 15.35 -23.80 -9.54
C ASP A 16 14.79 -23.87 -8.12
N ARG A 17 15.41 -23.21 -7.13
CA ARG A 17 14.90 -23.16 -5.75
C ARG A 17 13.56 -22.44 -5.66
N VAL A 18 13.39 -21.34 -6.39
CA VAL A 18 12.11 -20.61 -6.47
C VAL A 18 11.03 -21.49 -7.10
N TYR A 19 11.36 -22.20 -8.19
CA TYR A 19 10.43 -23.12 -8.84
C TYR A 19 10.03 -24.28 -7.93
N ILE A 20 11.00 -24.96 -7.31
CA ILE A 20 10.76 -26.05 -6.35
C ILE A 20 9.84 -25.57 -5.22
N THR A 21 10.10 -24.38 -4.67
CA THR A 21 9.29 -23.78 -3.61
C THR A 21 7.84 -23.56 -4.08
N ALA A 22 7.64 -23.04 -5.29
CA ALA A 22 6.31 -22.84 -5.86
C ALA A 22 5.56 -24.17 -6.05
N VAL A 23 6.23 -25.20 -6.57
CA VAL A 23 5.64 -26.55 -6.75
C VAL A 23 5.25 -27.16 -5.40
N MET A 24 6.13 -27.09 -4.40
CA MET A 24 5.90 -27.67 -3.07
C MET A 24 4.68 -27.05 -2.36
N ASN A 25 4.44 -25.75 -2.55
CA ASN A 25 3.37 -25.04 -1.85
C ASN A 25 2.04 -25.01 -2.64
N TYR A 26 2.11 -24.95 -3.98
CA TYR A 26 0.96 -24.63 -4.83
C TYR A 26 0.67 -25.66 -5.92
N GLY A 27 1.54 -26.65 -6.11
CA GLY A 27 1.44 -27.66 -7.16
C GLY A 27 2.09 -27.22 -8.48
N ALA A 28 2.45 -28.20 -9.30
CA ALA A 28 3.16 -27.97 -10.56
C ALA A 28 2.38 -27.09 -11.56
N ASP A 29 1.05 -27.25 -11.61
CA ASP A 29 0.20 -26.53 -12.55
C ASP A 29 0.09 -25.03 -12.23
N ALA A 30 0.16 -24.66 -10.95
CA ALA A 30 0.10 -23.27 -10.48
C ALA A 30 1.46 -22.58 -10.40
N ALA A 31 2.56 -23.35 -10.41
CA ALA A 31 3.90 -22.84 -10.10
C ALA A 31 4.33 -21.69 -11.01
N LYS A 32 4.10 -21.80 -12.32
CA LYS A 32 4.51 -20.75 -13.28
C LYS A 32 3.78 -19.43 -13.04
N ASP A 33 2.48 -19.47 -12.78
CA ASP A 33 1.70 -18.26 -12.51
C ASP A 33 2.12 -17.63 -11.18
N ILE A 34 2.44 -18.43 -10.16
CA ILE A 34 2.91 -17.90 -8.89
C ILE A 34 4.27 -17.24 -8.99
N ILE A 35 5.21 -17.82 -9.74
CA ILE A 35 6.51 -17.21 -9.97
C ILE A 35 6.36 -15.88 -10.71
N ALA A 36 5.46 -15.82 -11.70
CA ALA A 36 5.15 -14.56 -12.38
C ALA A 36 4.56 -13.53 -11.42
N ALA A 37 3.65 -13.93 -10.52
CA ALA A 37 3.13 -13.05 -9.47
C ALA A 37 4.24 -12.50 -8.57
N TRP A 38 5.13 -13.36 -8.10
CA TRP A 38 6.28 -12.98 -7.27
C TRP A 38 7.21 -12.00 -7.99
N GLN A 39 7.50 -12.22 -9.27
CA GLN A 39 8.29 -11.30 -10.08
C GLN A 39 7.62 -9.92 -10.17
N CYS A 40 6.31 -9.86 -10.40
CA CYS A 40 5.55 -8.61 -10.39
C CYS A 40 5.61 -7.90 -9.03
N PHE A 41 5.46 -8.62 -7.92
CA PHE A 41 5.56 -8.03 -6.58
C PHE A 41 6.97 -7.54 -6.26
N SER A 42 7.99 -8.37 -6.54
CA SER A 42 9.39 -7.99 -6.37
C SER A 42 9.73 -6.75 -7.17
N LYS A 43 9.32 -6.69 -8.44
CA LYS A 43 9.50 -5.52 -9.30
C LYS A 43 8.78 -4.28 -8.75
N ALA A 44 7.54 -4.43 -8.28
CA ALA A 44 6.79 -3.33 -7.69
C ALA A 44 7.57 -2.71 -6.52
N PHE A 45 8.05 -3.53 -5.61
CA PHE A 45 8.86 -3.07 -4.47
C PHE A 45 10.22 -2.50 -4.89
N SER A 46 10.99 -3.21 -5.72
CA SER A 46 12.36 -2.81 -6.07
C SER A 46 12.41 -1.53 -6.90
N ASP A 47 11.50 -1.40 -7.87
CA ASP A 47 11.63 -0.38 -8.91
C ASP A 47 10.78 0.85 -8.60
N TYR A 48 9.67 0.70 -7.87
CA TYR A 48 8.65 1.74 -7.76
C TYR A 48 8.32 2.18 -6.34
N PHE A 49 8.51 1.35 -5.32
CA PHE A 49 8.11 1.74 -3.95
C PHE A 49 8.99 2.88 -3.43
N PRO A 50 8.42 4.04 -3.04
CA PRO A 50 9.21 5.19 -2.61
C PRO A 50 9.66 5.00 -1.15
N TYR A 51 10.86 4.45 -0.94
CA TYR A 51 11.42 4.11 0.38
C TYR A 51 11.81 5.30 1.28
N THR A 52 11.09 6.43 1.23
CA THR A 52 11.34 7.56 2.13
C THR A 52 10.88 7.25 3.55
N ALA A 53 11.50 7.87 4.56
CA ALA A 53 11.11 7.66 5.96
C ALA A 53 9.64 8.05 6.24
N GLY A 54 9.17 9.07 5.53
CA GLY A 54 7.79 9.55 5.50
C GLY A 54 6.77 8.47 5.11
N VAL A 55 7.05 7.78 4.01
CA VAL A 55 6.24 6.68 3.47
C VAL A 55 6.35 5.44 4.36
N CYS A 56 7.57 5.03 4.73
CA CYS A 56 7.82 3.75 5.39
C CYS A 56 7.56 3.75 6.90
N ARG A 57 7.76 4.88 7.59
CA ARG A 57 7.95 4.88 9.05
C ARG A 57 7.11 5.91 9.80
N TYR A 58 7.31 7.20 9.57
CA TYR A 58 6.62 8.28 10.29
C TYR A 58 6.36 9.45 9.34
N PRO A 59 5.19 10.08 9.37
CA PRO A 59 4.07 9.90 10.31
C PRO A 59 3.23 8.62 10.08
N GLY A 60 3.46 7.87 9.00
CA GLY A 60 3.01 6.48 8.80
C GLY A 60 1.61 6.31 8.24
N HIS A 61 1.36 7.01 7.12
CA HIS A 61 0.15 6.86 6.32
C HIS A 61 -0.04 5.43 5.78
N LEU A 62 1.06 4.73 5.43
CA LEU A 62 1.04 3.32 5.00
C LEU A 62 0.38 2.40 6.04
N GLN A 63 0.59 2.68 7.33
CA GLN A 63 0.07 1.87 8.44
C GLN A 63 -1.40 2.15 8.77
N MET A 64 -1.93 3.29 8.31
CA MET A 64 -3.32 3.71 8.55
C MET A 64 -4.19 3.60 7.30
N ALA A 65 -3.62 3.56 6.10
CA ALA A 65 -4.37 3.22 4.89
C ALA A 65 -4.95 1.78 5.06
N PRO A 66 -6.22 1.54 4.70
CA PRO A 66 -7.14 2.43 3.98
C PRO A 66 -8.09 3.23 4.90
N ALA A 67 -7.79 3.39 6.19
CA ALA A 67 -8.61 4.09 7.17
C ALA A 67 -8.30 5.59 7.35
N GLN A 68 -7.38 6.17 6.55
CA GLN A 68 -7.06 7.60 6.58
C GLN A 68 -8.30 8.49 6.35
N PRO A 69 -8.64 9.43 7.26
CA PRO A 69 -9.75 10.36 7.06
C PRO A 69 -9.43 11.47 6.06
N TYR A 70 -10.49 12.01 5.44
CA TYR A 70 -10.44 13.05 4.41
C TYR A 70 -11.20 14.27 4.94
N TYR A 71 -10.51 15.40 5.08
CA TYR A 71 -11.10 16.63 5.62
C TYR A 71 -10.87 17.80 4.67
N MET A 72 -11.94 18.57 4.41
CA MET A 72 -11.88 19.82 3.65
C MET A 72 -11.17 20.94 4.42
N ASP A 73 -11.32 20.97 5.73
CA ASP A 73 -10.58 21.88 6.60
C ASP A 73 -9.12 21.38 6.74
N PRO A 74 -8.11 22.10 6.22
CA PRO A 74 -6.71 21.70 6.32
C PRO A 74 -6.16 21.74 7.76
N ASP A 75 -6.79 22.52 8.65
CA ASP A 75 -6.39 22.65 10.05
C ASP A 75 -7.05 21.59 10.94
N LYS A 76 -8.02 20.84 10.40
CA LYS A 76 -8.68 19.78 11.15
C LYS A 76 -7.70 18.67 11.50
N GLU A 77 -7.52 18.52 12.80
CA GLU A 77 -6.63 17.54 13.37
C GLU A 77 -7.19 16.12 13.28
N PRO A 78 -6.40 15.12 12.85
CA PRO A 78 -6.90 13.78 12.70
C PRO A 78 -6.97 13.05 14.05
N PRO A 79 -7.84 12.03 14.18
CA PRO A 79 -8.16 11.41 15.47
C PRO A 79 -6.99 10.66 16.12
N ARG A 80 -5.99 10.23 15.32
CA ARG A 80 -4.83 9.49 15.80
C ARG A 80 -3.54 10.15 15.31
N LYS A 81 -2.86 10.87 16.20
CA LYS A 81 -1.62 11.61 15.92
C LYS A 81 -0.34 10.93 16.44
N ARG A 82 -0.46 9.75 17.06
CA ARG A 82 0.70 9.00 17.54
C ARG A 82 1.55 8.53 16.35
N SER A 83 2.79 8.15 16.62
CA SER A 83 3.67 7.49 15.66
C SER A 83 2.90 6.44 14.83
N ARG A 84 3.02 6.52 13.49
CA ARG A 84 2.29 5.64 12.55
C ARG A 84 0.78 5.86 12.58
N GLY A 85 0.39 7.14 12.63
CA GLY A 85 -0.98 7.61 12.74
C GLY A 85 -1.48 8.25 11.45
N HIS A 86 -2.64 8.88 11.56
CA HIS A 86 -3.23 9.63 10.47
C HIS A 86 -2.41 10.89 10.17
N VAL A 87 -2.38 11.27 8.90
CA VAL A 87 -1.74 12.49 8.41
C VAL A 87 -2.78 13.51 7.99
N LYS A 88 -2.48 14.82 8.03
CA LYS A 88 -3.43 15.85 7.58
C LYS A 88 -3.03 16.54 6.26
N ASP A 89 -1.79 16.35 5.84
CA ASP A 89 -1.16 16.98 4.70
C ASP A 89 -0.18 16.02 4.00
N LEU A 90 0.59 16.53 3.03
CA LEU A 90 1.57 15.78 2.25
C LEU A 90 3.02 15.90 2.76
N THR A 91 3.26 16.40 3.97
CA THR A 91 4.63 16.51 4.52
C THR A 91 5.34 15.16 4.61
N TRP A 92 4.58 14.06 4.80
CA TRP A 92 5.08 12.69 4.77
C TRP A 92 5.59 12.21 3.41
N THR A 93 5.30 12.93 2.32
CA THR A 93 5.84 12.60 0.99
C THR A 93 7.26 13.15 0.79
N LYS A 94 7.68 14.10 1.62
CA LYS A 94 9.00 14.72 1.51
C LYS A 94 10.09 13.73 1.93
N VAL A 95 11.26 13.87 1.33
CA VAL A 95 12.45 13.14 1.78
C VAL A 95 12.89 13.77 3.09
N SER A 96 12.49 13.18 4.21
CA SER A 96 13.06 13.51 5.51
C SER A 96 14.00 12.39 5.94
N CYS A 97 15.21 12.78 6.33
CA CYS A 97 16.14 11.95 7.06
C CYS A 97 15.71 11.93 8.54
N LEU A 98 14.58 11.28 8.85
CA LEU A 98 14.04 11.11 10.21
C LEU A 98 14.95 10.34 11.19
N MET A 99 16.23 10.15 10.85
CA MET A 99 17.27 9.58 11.71
C MET A 99 18.59 10.36 11.65
N ILE A 100 18.69 11.41 10.82
CA ILE A 100 19.88 12.25 10.74
C ILE A 100 19.43 13.69 10.50
N ASP A 101 19.40 14.52 11.54
CA ASP A 101 19.33 15.99 11.43
C ASP A 101 20.62 16.57 10.82
N THR A 102 21.31 15.82 9.96
CA THR A 102 22.43 16.33 9.19
C THR A 102 21.87 16.89 7.91
N GLU A 103 22.19 18.15 7.64
CA GLU A 103 22.14 18.68 6.29
C GLU A 103 22.72 17.66 5.32
N ILE A 104 22.04 17.45 4.19
CA ILE A 104 22.57 16.64 3.10
C ILE A 104 23.79 17.38 2.56
N SER A 105 24.97 16.99 3.04
CA SER A 105 26.24 17.63 2.71
C SER A 105 26.70 17.31 1.30
N ASP A 106 26.22 16.20 0.72
CA ASP A 106 26.45 15.85 -0.68
C ASP A 106 25.62 16.76 -1.61
N PRO A 107 26.25 17.59 -2.45
CA PRO A 107 25.54 18.54 -3.31
C PRO A 107 24.67 17.86 -4.39
N VAL A 108 25.03 16.65 -4.82
CA VAL A 108 24.27 15.88 -5.81
C VAL A 108 23.00 15.34 -5.17
N LEU A 109 23.11 14.72 -4.01
CA LEU A 109 21.94 14.24 -3.25
C LEU A 109 21.05 15.40 -2.84
N LYS A 110 21.63 16.53 -2.43
CA LYS A 110 20.86 17.74 -2.11
C LYS A 110 20.05 18.22 -3.32
N LYS A 111 20.64 18.28 -4.51
CA LYS A 111 19.94 18.66 -5.74
C LYS A 111 18.80 17.68 -6.11
N ILE A 112 18.96 16.39 -5.83
CA ILE A 112 17.91 15.39 -6.04
C ILE A 112 16.76 15.60 -5.05
N VAL A 113 17.09 15.76 -3.76
CA VAL A 113 16.10 15.96 -2.69
C VAL A 113 15.35 17.28 -2.84
N ASP A 114 16.04 18.37 -3.21
CA ASP A 114 15.43 19.68 -3.43
C ASP A 114 14.41 19.67 -4.59
N LYS A 115 14.51 18.69 -5.51
CA LYS A 115 13.55 18.49 -6.61
C LYS A 115 12.42 17.52 -6.28
N TRP A 116 12.51 16.78 -5.17
CA TRP A 116 11.55 15.75 -4.82
C TRP A 116 10.23 16.35 -4.35
N THR A 117 9.13 15.89 -4.94
CA THR A 117 7.78 16.38 -4.64
C THR A 117 6.81 15.25 -4.29
N ASP A 118 5.62 15.61 -3.81
CA ASP A 118 4.52 14.65 -3.65
C ASP A 118 4.08 14.04 -4.99
N ALA A 119 4.27 14.74 -6.11
CA ALA A 119 4.03 14.21 -7.45
C ALA A 119 4.98 13.05 -7.80
N ASP A 120 6.21 13.05 -7.29
CA ASP A 120 7.14 11.92 -7.46
C ASP A 120 6.68 10.70 -6.67
N VAL A 121 6.22 10.90 -5.43
CA VAL A 121 5.64 9.83 -4.60
C VAL A 121 4.39 9.27 -5.27
N LEU A 122 3.50 10.14 -5.77
CA LEU A 122 2.31 9.73 -6.50
C LEU A 122 2.66 8.86 -7.71
N ARG A 123 3.57 9.32 -8.57
CA ARG A 123 4.04 8.58 -9.76
C ARG A 123 4.63 7.22 -9.39
N CYS A 124 5.46 7.17 -8.34
CA CYS A 124 6.03 5.94 -7.80
C CYS A 124 4.92 4.97 -7.33
N MET A 125 3.94 5.46 -6.57
CA MET A 125 2.84 4.63 -6.07
C MET A 125 1.92 4.16 -7.19
N GLU A 126 1.62 4.98 -8.19
CA GLU A 126 0.82 4.56 -9.35
C GLU A 126 1.51 3.45 -10.14
N ALA A 127 2.82 3.58 -10.40
CA ALA A 127 3.62 2.55 -11.06
C ALA A 127 3.71 1.27 -10.21
N PHE A 128 3.91 1.40 -8.89
CA PHE A 128 3.85 0.30 -7.95
C PHE A 128 2.51 -0.43 -8.07
N ASN A 129 1.40 0.30 -7.95
CA ASN A 129 0.07 -0.27 -7.85
C ASN A 129 -0.34 -0.98 -9.14
N LYS A 130 0.07 -0.45 -10.31
CA LYS A 130 -0.11 -1.10 -11.60
C LYS A 130 0.65 -2.43 -11.66
N CYS A 131 1.95 -2.41 -11.36
CA CYS A 131 2.77 -3.63 -11.37
C CYS A 131 2.30 -4.66 -10.35
N TYR A 132 1.84 -4.22 -9.18
CA TYR A 132 1.33 -5.07 -8.12
C TYR A 132 -0.01 -5.72 -8.52
N LEU A 133 -0.88 -4.99 -9.24
CA LEU A 133 -2.14 -5.52 -9.76
C LEU A 133 -1.91 -6.63 -10.79
N ASP A 134 -0.90 -6.50 -11.64
CA ASP A 134 -0.50 -7.59 -12.57
C ASP A 134 -0.12 -8.86 -11.78
N GLY A 135 0.56 -8.71 -10.65
CA GLY A 135 0.89 -9.84 -9.76
C GLY A 135 -0.35 -10.49 -9.13
N ILE A 136 -1.33 -9.69 -8.71
CA ILE A 136 -2.62 -10.20 -8.22
C ILE A 136 -3.34 -10.99 -9.33
N ALA A 137 -3.36 -10.48 -10.56
CA ALA A 137 -3.98 -11.19 -11.69
C ALA A 137 -3.31 -12.55 -11.97
N HIS A 138 -2.00 -12.65 -11.79
CA HIS A 138 -1.29 -13.94 -11.85
C HIS A 138 -1.68 -14.88 -10.71
N MET A 139 -1.82 -14.38 -9.48
CA MET A 139 -2.34 -15.19 -8.37
C MET A 139 -3.78 -15.67 -8.63
N GLU A 140 -4.66 -14.83 -9.18
CA GLU A 140 -6.03 -15.23 -9.53
C GLU A 140 -6.07 -16.33 -10.59
N LYS A 141 -5.15 -16.30 -11.57
CA LYS A 141 -4.98 -17.40 -12.54
C LYS A 141 -4.47 -18.67 -11.87
N ALA A 142 -3.50 -18.55 -10.97
CA ALA A 142 -2.94 -19.68 -10.21
C ALA A 142 -4.00 -20.33 -9.32
N TYR A 143 -4.88 -19.56 -8.69
CA TYR A 143 -5.94 -20.04 -7.80
C TYR A 143 -6.79 -21.16 -8.42
N LEU A 144 -7.09 -21.05 -9.72
CA LEU A 144 -7.87 -22.05 -10.46
C LEU A 144 -7.17 -23.40 -10.58
N LYS A 145 -5.84 -23.43 -10.41
CA LYS A 145 -4.95 -24.58 -10.59
C LYS A 145 -4.42 -25.14 -9.26
N VAL A 146 -4.51 -24.37 -8.17
CA VAL A 146 -4.08 -24.83 -6.84
C VAL A 146 -4.97 -25.99 -6.38
N PRO A 147 -4.39 -27.13 -5.95
CA PRO A 147 -5.15 -28.26 -5.42
C PRO A 147 -6.10 -27.87 -4.29
N GLN A 148 -7.25 -28.54 -4.21
CA GLN A 148 -8.24 -28.32 -3.14
C GLN A 148 -7.67 -28.69 -1.76
N GLY A 149 -8.30 -28.17 -0.71
CA GLY A 149 -7.93 -28.43 0.69
C GLY A 149 -7.02 -27.34 1.27
N LEU A 150 -6.16 -27.72 2.22
CA LEU A 150 -5.39 -26.79 3.04
C LEU A 150 -4.48 -25.84 2.22
N SER A 151 -3.92 -26.31 1.10
CA SER A 151 -3.11 -25.46 0.22
C SER A 151 -3.93 -24.33 -0.41
N ARG A 152 -5.20 -24.60 -0.76
CA ARG A 152 -6.11 -23.59 -1.31
C ARG A 152 -6.52 -22.56 -0.26
N GLU A 153 -6.84 -22.98 0.95
CA GLU A 153 -7.19 -22.04 2.03
C GLU A 153 -6.04 -21.08 2.37
N LYS A 154 -4.81 -21.61 2.41
CA LYS A 154 -3.59 -20.79 2.58
C LYS A 154 -3.42 -19.83 1.42
N PHE A 155 -3.60 -20.31 0.19
CA PHE A 155 -3.52 -19.48 -1.01
C PHE A 155 -4.53 -18.34 -1.00
N GLU A 156 -5.79 -18.62 -0.64
CA GLU A 156 -6.84 -17.61 -0.52
C GLU A 156 -6.51 -16.55 0.52
N HIS A 157 -5.87 -16.95 1.61
CA HIS A 157 -5.35 -16.00 2.59
C HIS A 157 -4.27 -15.08 2.01
N GLU A 158 -3.26 -15.63 1.34
CA GLU A 158 -2.19 -14.85 0.69
C GLU A 158 -2.76 -13.91 -0.38
N LEU A 159 -3.72 -14.36 -1.18
CA LEU A 159 -4.40 -13.53 -2.17
C LEU A 159 -5.16 -12.37 -1.53
N ARG A 160 -5.81 -12.61 -0.38
CA ARG A 160 -6.48 -11.54 0.38
C ARG A 160 -5.48 -10.53 0.93
N ILE A 161 -4.32 -10.98 1.44
CA ILE A 161 -3.23 -10.09 1.88
C ILE A 161 -2.76 -9.21 0.71
N ALA A 162 -2.50 -9.81 -0.46
CA ALA A 162 -2.07 -9.06 -1.64
C ALA A 162 -3.13 -8.01 -2.05
N LYS A 163 -4.41 -8.40 -2.11
CA LYS A 163 -5.52 -7.47 -2.40
C LYS A 163 -5.62 -6.34 -1.38
N THR A 164 -5.45 -6.63 -0.09
CA THR A 164 -5.42 -5.58 0.93
C THR A 164 -4.28 -4.62 0.69
N HIS A 165 -3.07 -5.11 0.41
CA HIS A 165 -1.92 -4.24 0.19
C HIS A 165 -2.10 -3.31 -1.03
N TYR A 166 -2.64 -3.85 -2.13
CA TYR A 166 -3.05 -3.06 -3.29
C TYR A 166 -4.05 -1.95 -2.88
N LEU A 167 -5.06 -2.27 -2.08
CA LEU A 167 -6.05 -1.29 -1.62
C LEU A 167 -5.46 -0.25 -0.66
N GLN A 168 -4.46 -0.61 0.15
CA GLN A 168 -3.73 0.34 0.98
C GLN A 168 -3.01 1.37 0.11
N VAL A 169 -2.22 0.93 -0.87
CA VAL A 169 -1.49 1.85 -1.77
C VAL A 169 -2.47 2.67 -2.62
N SER A 170 -3.56 2.07 -3.09
CA SER A 170 -4.65 2.78 -3.77
C SER A 170 -5.23 3.90 -2.92
N SER A 171 -5.45 3.65 -1.63
CA SER A 171 -5.95 4.66 -0.69
C SER A 171 -4.95 5.80 -0.46
N MET A 172 -3.65 5.50 -0.48
CA MET A 172 -2.60 6.52 -0.41
C MET A 172 -2.55 7.40 -1.66
N ILE A 173 -2.66 6.81 -2.84
CA ILE A 173 -2.76 7.51 -4.12
C ILE A 173 -3.95 8.48 -4.09
N ASN A 174 -5.14 7.98 -3.72
CA ASN A 174 -6.35 8.80 -3.64
C ASN A 174 -6.17 9.94 -2.62
N PHE A 175 -5.46 9.71 -1.51
CA PHE A 175 -5.26 10.74 -0.50
C PHE A 175 -4.32 11.85 -0.99
N ILE A 176 -3.24 11.52 -1.71
CA ILE A 176 -2.37 12.51 -2.33
C ILE A 176 -3.16 13.38 -3.31
N ILE A 177 -3.93 12.74 -4.19
CA ILE A 177 -4.77 13.44 -5.16
C ILE A 177 -5.81 14.33 -4.46
N PHE A 178 -6.46 13.82 -3.41
CA PHE A 178 -7.44 14.57 -2.64
C PHE A 178 -6.84 15.83 -2.01
N ILE A 179 -5.68 15.75 -1.35
CA ILE A 179 -5.08 16.93 -0.70
C ILE A 179 -4.74 18.01 -1.73
N ASN A 180 -4.15 17.63 -2.86
CA ASN A 180 -3.83 18.58 -3.93
C ASN A 180 -5.10 19.24 -4.50
N LEU A 181 -6.15 18.47 -4.78
CA LEU A 181 -7.42 18.99 -5.29
C LEU A 181 -8.18 19.82 -4.24
N ARG A 182 -8.13 19.44 -2.96
CA ARG A 182 -8.73 20.21 -1.86
C ARG A 182 -8.08 21.59 -1.79
N ASP A 183 -6.76 21.63 -1.75
CA ASP A 183 -6.01 22.88 -1.60
C ASP A 183 -6.20 23.78 -2.83
N GLU A 184 -6.32 23.20 -4.04
CA GLU A 184 -6.68 23.94 -5.25
C GLU A 184 -8.12 24.45 -5.23
N TYR A 185 -9.09 23.63 -4.81
CA TYR A 185 -10.49 24.01 -4.73
C TYR A 185 -10.71 25.14 -3.71
N LEU A 186 -10.06 25.08 -2.55
CA LEU A 186 -10.16 26.14 -1.55
C LEU A 186 -9.67 27.50 -2.07
N LYS A 187 -8.68 27.51 -2.98
CA LYS A 187 -8.15 28.73 -3.61
C LYS A 187 -9.01 29.22 -4.77
N THR A 188 -9.48 28.31 -5.61
CA THR A 188 -10.09 28.66 -6.91
C THR A 188 -11.61 28.62 -6.92
N LYS A 189 -12.21 27.81 -6.04
CA LYS A 189 -13.64 27.46 -6.04
C LYS A 189 -14.15 26.96 -7.40
N SER A 190 -13.25 26.39 -8.20
CA SER A 190 -13.56 25.92 -9.55
C SER A 190 -14.47 24.69 -9.53
N ASP A 191 -15.55 24.73 -10.32
CA ASP A 191 -16.45 23.59 -10.51
C ASP A 191 -15.74 22.38 -11.12
N ALA A 192 -14.72 22.59 -11.97
CA ALA A 192 -13.94 21.50 -12.53
C ALA A 192 -13.13 20.78 -11.44
N VAL A 193 -12.51 21.54 -10.53
CA VAL A 193 -11.75 20.99 -9.41
C VAL A 193 -12.69 20.30 -8.42
N LYS A 194 -13.87 20.87 -8.15
CA LYS A 194 -14.91 20.23 -7.33
C LYS A 194 -15.33 18.86 -7.89
N LYS A 195 -15.57 18.77 -9.20
CA LYS A 195 -15.91 17.49 -9.87
C LYS A 195 -14.78 16.47 -9.75
N ALA A 196 -13.52 16.89 -9.92
CA ALA A 196 -12.37 16.02 -9.73
C ALA A 196 -12.25 15.56 -8.25
N LEU A 197 -12.52 16.45 -7.30
CA LEU A 197 -12.49 16.16 -5.87
C LEU A 197 -13.56 15.12 -5.47
N ILE A 198 -14.79 15.27 -5.98
CA ILE A 198 -15.85 14.28 -5.81
C ILE A 198 -15.43 12.93 -6.41
N THR A 199 -14.83 12.94 -7.61
CA THR A 199 -14.38 11.72 -8.30
C THR A 199 -13.34 10.96 -7.47
N VAL A 200 -12.34 11.65 -6.89
CA VAL A 200 -11.36 10.97 -6.04
C VAL A 200 -11.96 10.46 -4.73
N CYS A 201 -12.91 11.18 -4.12
CA CYS A 201 -13.63 10.70 -2.94
C CYS A 201 -14.47 9.45 -3.25
N GLN A 202 -15.09 9.36 -4.43
CA GLN A 202 -15.84 8.17 -4.86
C GLN A 202 -14.93 6.97 -5.10
N ARG A 203 -13.79 7.17 -5.76
CA ARG A 203 -12.75 6.13 -5.91
C ARG A 203 -12.28 5.61 -4.55
N GLU A 204 -12.09 6.52 -3.59
CA GLU A 204 -11.70 6.14 -2.24
C GLU A 204 -12.80 5.37 -1.51
N LEU A 205 -14.05 5.79 -1.65
CA LEU A 205 -15.20 5.09 -1.10
C LEU A 205 -15.26 3.64 -1.60
N GLU A 206 -14.96 3.43 -2.89
CA GLU A 206 -14.85 2.11 -3.47
C GLU A 206 -13.68 1.33 -2.84
N SER A 207 -12.45 1.85 -2.91
CA SER A 207 -11.25 1.16 -2.39
C SER A 207 -11.38 0.80 -0.90
N ALA A 208 -11.76 1.75 -0.05
CA ALA A 208 -11.97 1.50 1.37
C ALA A 208 -13.14 0.54 1.62
N GLY A 209 -14.17 0.57 0.78
CA GLY A 209 -15.29 -0.37 0.82
C GLY A 209 -14.88 -1.81 0.50
N GLN A 210 -13.99 -2.00 -0.48
CA GLN A 210 -13.39 -3.31 -0.78
C GLN A 210 -12.54 -3.80 0.39
N ALA A 211 -11.72 -2.93 0.97
CA ALA A 211 -10.87 -3.28 2.10
C ALA A 211 -11.68 -3.67 3.35
N LEU A 212 -12.79 -2.97 3.61
CA LEU A 212 -13.71 -3.33 4.70
C LEU A 212 -14.24 -4.75 4.56
N ARG A 213 -14.56 -5.20 3.33
CA ARG A 213 -15.02 -6.57 3.09
C ARG A 213 -13.93 -7.59 3.44
N LEU A 214 -12.72 -7.38 2.93
CA LEU A 214 -11.58 -8.25 3.23
C LEU A 214 -11.29 -8.34 4.73
N CYS A 215 -11.29 -7.22 5.45
CA CYS A 215 -11.08 -7.20 6.90
C CYS A 215 -12.20 -7.87 7.71
N ARG A 216 -13.42 -7.95 7.18
CA ARG A 216 -14.53 -8.67 7.82
C ARG A 216 -14.46 -10.17 7.58
N GLU A 217 -13.97 -10.56 6.40
CA GLU A 217 -13.76 -11.95 6.02
C GLU A 217 -12.51 -12.56 6.68
N ASP A 218 -11.53 -11.74 7.05
CA ASP A 218 -10.32 -12.16 7.76
C ASP A 218 -9.92 -11.15 8.84
N SER A 219 -10.14 -11.49 10.10
CA SER A 219 -9.78 -10.62 11.23
C SER A 219 -8.28 -10.46 11.44
N ARG A 220 -7.44 -11.23 10.74
CA ARG A 220 -5.98 -11.08 10.75
C ARG A 220 -5.51 -9.93 9.84
N ILE A 221 -6.34 -9.52 8.90
CA ILE A 221 -6.04 -8.42 7.98
C ILE A 221 -6.26 -7.08 8.68
N GLY A 222 -5.27 -6.18 8.59
CA GLY A 222 -5.35 -4.83 9.14
C GLY A 222 -4.80 -4.68 10.56
N PHE A 223 -4.30 -5.78 11.14
CA PHE A 223 -3.53 -5.80 12.37
C PHE A 223 -2.05 -6.10 12.06
N SER A 224 -1.11 -5.29 12.53
CA SER A 224 0.31 -5.64 12.53
C SER A 224 0.84 -5.77 13.96
N CYS A 225 1.53 -6.88 14.21
CA CYS A 225 2.05 -7.26 15.51
C CYS A 225 2.95 -6.18 16.14
N GLU A 226 2.89 -6.11 17.46
CA GLU A 226 3.77 -5.29 18.28
C GLU A 226 5.23 -5.72 18.11
N GLY A 227 6.14 -4.75 18.01
CA GLY A 227 7.56 -5.02 18.20
C GLY A 227 7.99 -4.42 19.52
N ALA A 228 8.48 -5.24 20.45
CA ALA A 228 8.97 -4.84 21.77
C ALA A 228 7.92 -4.09 22.65
N GLY A 229 6.70 -4.62 22.75
CA GLY A 229 5.63 -4.04 23.59
C GLY A 229 5.11 -2.67 23.12
N THR A 230 5.47 -2.27 21.91
CA THR A 230 4.95 -1.06 21.25
C THR A 230 4.16 -1.48 20.02
N VAL A 231 2.93 -0.97 19.87
CA VAL A 231 2.12 -1.15 18.66
C VAL A 231 2.87 -0.51 17.47
N ARG A 232 3.42 -1.34 16.57
CA ARG A 232 4.36 -0.94 15.52
C ARG A 232 3.72 -0.82 14.12
N GLY A 233 2.42 -0.85 13.95
CA GLY A 233 1.79 -0.50 12.66
C GLY A 233 0.58 -1.37 12.34
N GLY A 234 -0.06 -1.11 11.19
CA GLY A 234 -1.27 -1.79 10.72
C GLY A 234 -2.37 -1.73 11.77
N VAL A 235 -3.03 -0.58 11.87
CA VAL A 235 -4.11 -0.40 12.85
C VAL A 235 -5.35 0.15 12.17
N PHE A 236 -5.79 -0.56 11.13
CA PHE A 236 -7.12 -0.37 10.61
C PHE A 236 -7.97 -1.59 10.94
N THR A 237 -9.09 -1.34 11.60
CA THR A 237 -10.09 -2.36 11.89
C THR A 237 -11.32 -2.12 11.02
N PRO A 238 -12.21 -3.12 10.87
CA PRO A 238 -13.50 -2.90 10.23
C PRO A 238 -14.28 -1.70 10.79
N ALA A 239 -14.13 -1.40 12.09
CA ALA A 239 -14.80 -0.27 12.73
C ALA A 239 -14.27 1.08 12.21
N ILE A 240 -12.95 1.26 12.18
CA ILE A 240 -12.33 2.52 11.75
C ILE A 240 -12.53 2.74 10.24
N ILE A 241 -12.46 1.68 9.42
CA ILE A 241 -12.77 1.80 7.99
C ILE A 241 -14.25 2.20 7.80
N LYS A 242 -15.18 1.62 8.57
CA LYS A 242 -16.60 1.98 8.50
C LYS A 242 -16.85 3.44 8.87
N GLU A 243 -16.17 3.95 9.90
CA GLU A 243 -16.21 5.36 10.28
C GLU A 243 -15.78 6.26 9.12
N LYS A 244 -14.61 5.98 8.53
CA LYS A 244 -14.15 6.67 7.32
C LYS A 244 -15.16 6.65 6.18
N LEU A 245 -15.78 5.50 5.90
CA LEU A 245 -16.75 5.39 4.80
C LEU A 245 -17.99 6.28 5.04
N ASN A 246 -18.43 6.43 6.29
CA ASN A 246 -19.52 7.33 6.61
C ASN A 246 -19.11 8.79 6.42
N ASP A 247 -17.90 9.16 6.88
CA ASP A 247 -17.35 10.50 6.71
C ASP A 247 -17.17 10.86 5.23
N LEU A 248 -16.67 9.92 4.39
CA LEU A 248 -16.51 10.12 2.95
C LEU A 248 -17.84 10.34 2.23
N LYS A 249 -18.88 9.58 2.59
CA LYS A 249 -20.23 9.77 2.01
C LYS A 249 -20.75 11.16 2.34
N LYS A 250 -20.67 11.55 3.61
CA LYS A 250 -21.07 12.89 4.04
C LYS A 250 -20.28 13.98 3.31
N LEU A 251 -18.96 13.81 3.16
CA LEU A 251 -18.11 14.75 2.43
C LEU A 251 -18.55 14.88 0.96
N ILE A 252 -18.85 13.77 0.29
CA ILE A 252 -19.35 13.77 -1.09
C ILE A 252 -20.68 14.53 -1.18
N ASP A 253 -21.62 14.25 -0.28
CA ASP A 253 -22.92 14.94 -0.23
C ASP A 253 -22.73 16.45 0.01
N ASP A 254 -21.89 16.82 0.99
CA ASP A 254 -21.57 18.21 1.31
C ASP A 254 -20.92 18.96 0.12
N LEU A 255 -20.12 18.27 -0.71
CA LEU A 255 -19.54 18.82 -1.95
C LEU A 255 -20.59 19.02 -3.04
N TYR A 256 -21.56 18.11 -3.19
CA TYR A 256 -22.68 18.27 -4.13
C TYR A 256 -23.60 19.43 -3.73
N GLU A 257 -23.83 19.61 -2.43
CA GLU A 257 -24.67 20.67 -1.86
C GLU A 257 -23.97 22.04 -1.80
N GLY A 258 -22.67 22.11 -2.10
CA GLY A 258 -21.92 23.36 -2.14
C GLY A 258 -21.64 23.96 -0.76
N LYS A 259 -21.47 23.12 0.27
CA LYS A 259 -21.20 23.57 1.65
C LYS A 259 -19.77 24.11 1.87
N TYR A 260 -18.90 24.05 0.86
CA TYR A 260 -17.49 24.45 0.93
C TYR A 260 -17.09 25.44 -0.15
#